data_AF-A0A1S3FSL6-F1
#
_entry.id   AF-A0A1S3FSL6-F1
#
_cell.length_a   1.000
_cell.length_b   1.000
_cell.length_c   1.000
_cell.angle_alpha   90.00
_cell.angle_beta   90.00
_cell.angle_gamma   90.00
#
_symmetry.space_group_name_H-M   'P 1'
#
loop_
_entity.id
_entity.type
_entity.pdbx_description
1 polymer ?
#
loop_
_entity_poly.entity_id
_entity_poly.type
_entity_poly.pdbx_seq_one_letter_code
_entity_poly.pdbx_strand_id
1 'polypeptide(L)'
;MNVSVTCLRPFARFLVPFTLQRRKRNLYPIILQRYMCSKIPAVPYPNKENSSPPAQLELDGWKTTMKSSLQEESVSTVSNKDEDSFAATRELIEMWRLLGKEVPEHITEEELKTVMECPSKASKKKYLKYLSIKEKLKKARQMKKEVKAIAREEAKKAKLLETTEEKQQNFLFLRLWDRNMNIAMDWKGAQAMQFGQPLVFDMAYDNCMNSKEMRNTVSQVLESEGWNRRNVDPFHIYFCNLKIDSAYHRELVKCYKQKWDKLLLTATEKSYADLFPKDSIVYLTADSPNVMTTFKHDKVYVIGSLVDKNMKPGLSLAKAKQQGLATQRLPLDKYLQWDIGTKNLTLDQMIRILLCLKNTGDWQEALRFVPKRKHSGYLEVSQYSQDFVNKLKKTKTFSSYPQNSLNVGKQKK
;
A
#
# COMPACT_ATOMS: atom_id res chain seq x y z
N MET A 1 25.87 -74.43 3.82
CA MET A 1 26.79 -73.49 4.52
C MET A 1 26.01 -72.23 4.84
N ASN A 2 25.59 -72.10 6.10
CA ASN A 2 24.84 -70.94 6.61
C ASN A 2 25.79 -69.77 6.83
N VAL A 3 25.54 -68.63 6.19
CA VAL A 3 26.23 -67.39 6.52
C VAL A 3 25.22 -66.48 7.23
N SER A 4 25.49 -66.29 8.51
CA SER A 4 24.72 -65.52 9.48
C SER A 4 24.81 -64.02 9.21
N VAL A 5 23.64 -63.37 9.18
CA VAL A 5 23.44 -61.92 9.18
C VAL A 5 23.73 -61.36 10.57
N THR A 6 24.61 -60.37 10.67
CA THR A 6 24.81 -59.59 11.91
C THR A 6 24.20 -58.20 11.73
N CYS A 7 23.12 -57.95 12.45
CA CYS A 7 22.36 -56.70 12.46
C CYS A 7 22.89 -55.81 13.59
N LEU A 8 23.53 -54.68 13.26
CA LEU A 8 23.91 -53.65 14.24
C LEU A 8 22.73 -52.71 14.46
N ARG A 9 22.18 -52.72 15.67
CA ARG A 9 21.05 -51.90 16.12
C ARG A 9 21.38 -50.39 16.07
N PRO A 10 20.40 -49.53 15.72
CA PRO A 10 20.58 -48.09 15.75
C PRO A 10 20.52 -47.56 17.19
N PHE A 11 21.45 -46.65 17.52
CA PHE A 11 21.41 -45.87 18.75
C PHE A 11 20.14 -45.01 18.77
N ALA A 12 19.26 -45.31 19.73
CA ALA A 12 18.16 -44.44 20.12
C ALA A 12 18.72 -43.12 20.69
N ARG A 13 18.51 -42.01 19.99
CA ARG A 13 18.63 -40.68 20.60
C ARG A 13 17.25 -40.23 21.04
N PHE A 14 17.09 -40.18 22.36
CA PHE A 14 15.97 -39.57 23.05
C PHE A 14 15.71 -38.15 22.51
N LEU A 15 14.50 -37.94 21.98
CA LEU A 15 13.93 -36.62 21.77
C LEU A 15 13.57 -36.03 23.14
N VAL A 16 14.43 -35.15 23.66
CA VAL A 16 14.05 -34.27 24.77
C VAL A 16 13.38 -33.03 24.15
N PRO A 17 12.14 -32.69 24.54
CA PRO A 17 11.52 -31.46 24.11
C PRO A 17 12.22 -30.29 24.83
N PHE A 18 13.08 -29.57 24.12
CA PHE A 18 13.57 -28.28 24.60
C PHE A 18 12.42 -27.27 24.56
N THR A 19 11.67 -27.21 25.65
CA THR A 19 10.78 -26.08 25.96
C THR A 19 11.65 -24.89 26.35
N LEU A 20 11.92 -24.01 25.39
CA LEU A 20 12.58 -22.75 25.69
C LEU A 20 11.59 -21.87 26.47
N GLN A 21 11.66 -21.90 27.81
CA GLN A 21 11.03 -20.90 28.66
C GLN A 21 11.60 -19.52 28.29
N ARG A 22 10.86 -18.79 27.47
CA ARG A 22 11.19 -17.42 27.08
C ARG A 22 10.97 -16.52 28.30
N ARG A 23 12.01 -16.30 29.10
CA ARG A 23 12.05 -15.23 30.11
C ARG A 23 11.67 -13.91 29.42
N LYS A 24 10.53 -13.33 29.82
CA LYS A 24 10.08 -11.99 29.44
C LYS A 24 11.14 -10.97 29.88
N ARG A 25 11.99 -10.53 28.97
CA ARG A 25 12.64 -9.22 29.08
C ARG A 25 11.68 -8.19 28.52
N ASN A 26 10.99 -7.49 29.42
CA ASN A 26 10.23 -6.29 29.11
C ASN A 26 11.20 -5.19 28.64
N LEU A 27 11.50 -5.18 27.34
CA LEU A 27 12.08 -4.00 26.70
C LEU A 27 10.90 -3.20 26.16
N TYR A 28 10.46 -2.23 26.96
CA TYR A 28 9.59 -1.16 26.50
C TYR A 28 10.23 -0.51 25.26
N PRO A 29 9.55 -0.45 24.11
CA PRO A 29 9.99 0.45 23.06
C PRO A 29 9.75 1.86 23.58
N ILE A 30 10.83 2.60 23.83
CA ILE A 30 10.76 4.05 24.09
C ILE A 30 10.17 4.68 22.83
N ILE A 31 8.87 4.90 22.88
CA ILE A 31 8.13 5.73 21.93
C ILE A 31 8.61 7.15 22.21
N LEU A 32 9.49 7.66 21.35
CA LEU A 32 9.81 9.08 21.28
C LEU A 32 8.55 9.83 20.80
N GLN A 33 7.68 10.10 21.76
CA GLN A 33 6.50 10.95 21.62
C GLN A 33 7.00 12.36 21.38
N ARG A 34 6.97 12.82 20.13
CA ARG A 34 7.17 14.22 19.79
C ARG A 34 6.03 15.02 20.41
N TYR A 35 6.26 15.56 21.60
CA TYR A 35 5.47 16.66 22.13
C TYR A 35 5.65 17.86 21.20
N MET A 36 4.58 18.25 20.52
CA MET A 36 4.47 19.56 19.91
C MET A 36 4.34 20.57 21.05
N CYS A 37 5.44 21.25 21.38
CA CYS A 37 5.42 22.36 22.32
C CYS A 37 4.88 23.60 21.59
N SER A 38 3.61 23.93 21.81
CA SER A 38 3.03 25.21 21.42
C SER A 38 3.46 26.28 22.42
N LYS A 39 4.62 26.91 22.20
CA LYS A 39 4.98 28.19 22.82
C LYS A 39 5.69 29.06 21.78
N ILE A 40 4.91 30.00 21.24
CA ILE A 40 5.41 31.13 20.44
C ILE A 40 6.08 32.09 21.43
N PRO A 41 7.36 32.48 21.27
CA PRO A 41 7.91 33.62 21.99
C PRO A 41 7.25 34.89 21.45
N ALA A 42 6.57 35.63 22.32
CA ALA A 42 6.09 36.96 22.01
C ALA A 42 7.28 37.89 21.75
N VAL A 43 7.34 38.46 20.55
CA VAL A 43 8.27 39.54 20.20
C VAL A 43 7.73 40.82 20.83
N PRO A 44 8.53 41.60 21.59
CA PRO A 44 8.06 42.85 22.16
C PRO A 44 7.89 43.89 21.05
N TYR A 45 6.72 44.51 21.00
CA TYR A 45 6.48 45.71 20.20
C TYR A 45 7.32 46.87 20.73
N PRO A 46 8.06 47.61 19.90
CA PRO A 46 8.56 48.91 20.30
C PRO A 46 7.40 49.89 20.39
N ASN A 47 7.32 50.60 21.51
CA ASN A 47 6.38 51.68 21.75
C ASN A 47 6.47 52.75 20.65
N LYS A 48 5.29 53.20 20.19
CA LYS A 48 5.15 54.47 19.49
C LYS A 48 5.45 55.58 20.50
N GLU A 49 6.47 56.38 20.24
CA GLU A 49 6.43 57.82 20.45
C GLU A 49 7.53 58.52 19.64
N ASN A 50 7.09 59.53 18.88
CA ASN A 50 7.82 60.70 18.36
C ASN A 50 8.88 60.50 17.25
N SER A 51 8.43 60.59 16.00
CA SER A 51 9.20 61.22 14.91
C SER A 51 8.25 61.86 13.87
N SER A 52 8.67 63.01 13.35
CA SER A 52 7.95 63.99 12.52
C SER A 52 7.42 63.44 11.18
N PRO A 53 6.42 64.09 10.55
CA PRO A 53 5.85 63.61 9.30
C PRO A 53 6.88 63.67 8.15
N PRO A 54 6.90 62.68 7.24
CA PRO A 54 7.75 62.75 6.06
C PRO A 54 7.19 63.80 5.10
N ALA A 55 8.09 64.60 4.52
CA ALA A 55 7.76 65.59 3.50
C ALA A 55 7.01 64.95 2.32
N GLN A 56 5.96 65.63 1.84
CA GLN A 56 5.25 65.29 0.61
C GLN A 56 6.25 65.25 -0.56
N LEU A 57 6.54 64.05 -1.06
CA LEU A 57 7.22 63.86 -2.33
C LEU A 57 6.23 64.19 -3.45
N GLU A 58 6.49 65.28 -4.19
CA GLU A 58 5.74 65.64 -5.40
C GLU A 58 5.95 64.60 -6.50
N LEU A 59 5.05 63.62 -6.55
CA LEU A 59 4.97 62.57 -7.57
C LEU A 59 4.54 63.08 -8.95
N ASP A 60 4.07 64.32 -9.06
CA ASP A 60 3.53 64.85 -10.31
C ASP A 60 4.60 65.48 -11.21
N GLY A 61 5.71 66.00 -10.65
CA GLY A 61 6.85 66.49 -11.43
C GLY A 61 7.63 65.40 -12.14
N TRP A 62 7.64 64.16 -11.62
CA TRP A 62 8.32 63.02 -12.26
C TRP A 62 7.50 62.40 -13.40
N LYS A 63 6.16 62.51 -13.34
CA LYS A 63 5.28 62.01 -14.40
C LYS A 63 5.36 62.84 -15.68
N THR A 64 5.58 64.15 -15.55
CA THR A 64 5.76 65.06 -16.69
C THR A 64 7.10 64.85 -17.37
N THR A 65 8.18 64.66 -16.62
CA THR A 65 9.54 64.41 -17.16
C THR A 65 9.66 63.08 -17.91
N MET A 66 8.95 62.04 -17.46
CA MET A 66 8.87 60.74 -18.17
C MET A 66 7.98 60.79 -19.43
N LYS A 67 7.01 61.72 -19.49
CA LYS A 67 6.13 61.88 -20.65
C LYS A 67 6.78 62.67 -21.79
N SER A 68 7.65 63.63 -21.48
CA SER A 68 8.37 64.41 -22.49
C SER A 68 9.50 63.63 -23.15
N SER A 69 10.08 62.64 -22.47
CA SER A 69 11.14 61.77 -23.02
C SER A 69 10.63 60.65 -23.94
N LEU A 70 9.31 60.54 -24.15
CA LEU A 70 8.68 59.55 -25.04
C LEU A 70 8.28 60.11 -26.41
N GLN A 71 8.56 61.38 -26.71
CA GLN A 71 8.07 62.04 -27.93
C GLN A 71 9.13 62.37 -28.99
N GLU A 72 10.41 62.08 -28.73
CA GLU A 72 11.49 62.23 -29.71
C GLU A 72 12.28 60.92 -29.80
N GLU A 73 11.87 60.04 -30.71
CA GLU A 73 12.75 59.28 -31.62
C GLU A 73 11.91 58.20 -32.33
N SER A 74 11.45 58.57 -33.52
CA SER A 74 10.80 57.67 -34.47
C SER A 74 11.59 57.68 -35.77
N VAL A 75 12.59 56.80 -35.93
CA VAL A 75 13.04 56.33 -37.25
C VAL A 75 13.50 54.86 -37.17
N SER A 76 13.04 54.12 -38.17
CA SER A 76 13.10 52.70 -38.48
C SER A 76 14.49 52.05 -38.55
N THR A 77 14.62 50.82 -38.02
CA THR A 77 15.23 49.70 -38.76
C THR A 77 14.57 48.37 -38.39
N VAL A 78 14.19 47.58 -39.39
CA VAL A 78 13.55 46.27 -39.28
C VAL A 78 14.62 45.20 -39.18
N SER A 79 14.68 44.46 -38.06
CA SER A 79 14.89 43.00 -37.98
C SER A 79 14.91 42.55 -36.51
N ASN A 80 14.28 41.40 -36.23
CA ASN A 80 14.32 40.62 -34.97
C ASN A 80 13.22 40.87 -33.90
N LYS A 81 11.93 40.87 -34.29
CA LYS A 81 10.80 40.91 -33.33
C LYS A 81 10.81 39.79 -32.28
N ASP A 82 11.40 38.63 -32.60
CA ASP A 82 11.44 37.48 -31.69
C ASP A 82 12.50 37.66 -30.59
N GLU A 83 13.69 38.16 -30.94
CA GLU A 83 14.79 38.47 -29.98
C GLU A 83 14.33 39.51 -28.94
N ASP A 84 13.68 40.59 -29.40
CA ASP A 84 13.19 41.65 -28.52
C ASP A 84 12.11 41.15 -27.55
N SER A 85 11.28 40.19 -27.99
CA SER A 85 10.24 39.58 -27.16
C SER A 85 10.82 38.64 -26.09
N PHE A 86 11.87 37.88 -26.44
CA PHE A 86 12.61 37.04 -25.49
C PHE A 86 13.37 37.90 -24.47
N ALA A 87 13.97 39.00 -24.90
CA ALA A 87 14.63 39.97 -24.03
C ALA A 87 13.65 40.59 -23.03
N ALA A 88 12.50 41.09 -23.48
CA ALA A 88 11.45 41.64 -22.61
C ALA A 88 10.91 40.60 -21.59
N THR A 89 10.83 39.33 -21.99
CA THR A 89 10.41 38.24 -21.09
C THR A 89 11.47 37.94 -20.03
N ARG A 90 12.76 37.97 -20.39
CA ARG A 90 13.88 37.81 -19.44
C ARG A 90 13.93 38.97 -18.44
N GLU A 91 13.76 40.20 -18.90
CA GLU A 91 13.69 41.38 -18.03
C GLU A 91 12.50 41.32 -17.06
N LEU A 92 11.32 40.88 -17.53
CA LEU A 92 10.15 40.68 -16.68
C LEU A 92 10.41 39.65 -15.57
N ILE A 93 11.11 38.56 -15.89
CA ILE A 93 11.49 37.52 -14.94
C ILE A 93 12.49 38.07 -13.91
N GLU A 94 13.46 38.87 -14.35
CA GLU A 94 14.46 39.48 -13.46
C GLU A 94 13.83 40.51 -12.52
N MET A 95 12.95 41.36 -13.04
CA MET A 95 12.11 42.24 -12.23
C MET A 95 11.31 41.46 -11.17
N TRP A 96 10.75 40.29 -11.51
CA TRP A 96 10.04 39.45 -10.54
C TRP A 96 10.95 38.80 -9.50
N ARG A 97 12.22 38.52 -9.82
CA ARG A 97 13.23 38.11 -8.82
C ARG A 97 13.52 39.24 -7.83
N LEU A 98 13.75 40.45 -8.33
CA LEU A 98 14.00 41.64 -7.50
C LEU A 98 12.81 41.96 -6.58
N LEU A 99 11.58 41.74 -7.06
CA LEU A 99 10.35 41.90 -6.28
C LEU A 99 10.07 40.74 -5.29
N GLY A 100 11.02 39.80 -5.12
CA GLY A 100 10.94 38.69 -4.17
C GLY A 100 9.86 37.66 -4.52
N LYS A 101 9.47 37.52 -5.79
CA LYS A 101 8.52 36.48 -6.23
C LYS A 101 9.25 35.16 -6.46
N GLU A 102 8.53 34.06 -6.29
CA GLU A 102 9.09 32.71 -6.42
C GLU A 102 9.38 32.35 -7.88
N VAL A 103 10.61 32.64 -8.33
CA VAL A 103 11.11 32.38 -9.69
C VAL A 103 12.23 31.34 -9.63
N PRO A 104 12.36 30.42 -10.61
CA PRO A 104 13.47 29.45 -10.70
C PRO A 104 14.85 30.11 -10.86
N GLU A 105 15.89 29.44 -10.40
CA GLU A 105 17.27 29.93 -10.55
C GLU A 105 17.77 29.76 -12.00
N HIS A 106 17.40 28.67 -12.66
CA HIS A 106 17.78 28.39 -14.05
C HIS A 106 16.52 28.11 -14.87
N ILE A 107 16.38 28.81 -16.01
CA ILE A 107 15.25 28.68 -16.93
C ILE A 107 15.81 28.27 -18.29
N THR A 108 15.30 27.17 -18.83
CA THR A 108 15.69 26.68 -20.16
C THR A 108 14.99 27.48 -21.27
N GLU A 109 15.52 27.46 -22.49
CA GLU A 109 14.94 28.18 -23.64
C GLU A 109 13.53 27.68 -24.00
N GLU A 110 13.28 26.38 -23.83
CA GLU A 110 11.95 25.78 -23.99
C GLU A 110 10.95 26.30 -22.95
N GLU A 111 11.38 26.43 -21.69
CA GLU A 111 10.56 26.97 -20.59
C GLU A 111 10.30 28.48 -20.76
N LEU A 112 11.22 29.20 -21.40
CA LEU A 112 11.05 30.62 -21.74
C LEU A 112 10.00 30.79 -22.85
N LYS A 113 9.99 29.89 -23.84
CA LYS A 113 8.99 29.87 -24.91
C LYS A 113 7.58 29.59 -24.36
N THR A 114 7.42 28.64 -23.44
CA THR A 114 6.11 28.41 -22.78
C THR A 114 5.66 29.58 -21.88
N VAL A 115 6.59 30.32 -21.25
CA VAL A 115 6.25 31.56 -20.53
C VAL A 115 5.76 32.64 -21.50
N MET A 116 6.34 32.72 -22.70
CA MET A 116 5.91 33.67 -23.74
C MET A 116 4.48 33.35 -24.21
N GLU A 117 4.20 32.08 -24.51
CA GLU A 117 2.89 31.57 -24.99
C GLU A 117 1.75 31.73 -23.97
N CYS A 118 2.05 32.04 -22.71
CA CYS A 118 1.03 32.24 -21.69
C CYS A 118 0.23 33.55 -21.91
N PRO A 119 -1.11 33.50 -21.94
CA PRO A 119 -1.96 34.62 -22.38
C PRO A 119 -2.09 35.76 -21.36
N SER A 120 -1.78 35.53 -20.08
CA SER A 120 -1.94 36.54 -19.03
C SER A 120 -0.75 36.59 -18.06
N LYS A 121 -0.49 37.76 -17.48
CA LYS A 121 0.53 37.97 -16.44
C LYS A 121 0.32 37.03 -15.23
N ALA A 122 -0.94 36.73 -14.89
CA ALA A 122 -1.28 35.79 -13.83
C ALA A 122 -0.91 34.33 -14.17
N SER A 123 -1.10 33.92 -15.42
CA SER A 123 -0.70 32.58 -15.91
C SER A 123 0.82 32.42 -15.87
N LYS A 124 1.56 33.42 -16.37
CA LYS A 124 3.04 33.46 -16.32
C LYS A 124 3.56 33.31 -14.89
N LYS A 125 2.98 34.04 -13.94
CA LYS A 125 3.34 33.96 -12.51
C LYS A 125 3.05 32.57 -11.91
N LYS A 126 1.93 31.93 -12.26
CA LYS A 126 1.61 30.57 -11.79
C LYS A 126 2.60 29.54 -12.32
N TYR A 127 2.99 29.67 -13.59
CA TYR A 127 3.94 28.76 -14.23
C TYR A 127 5.36 28.89 -13.63
N LEU A 128 5.87 30.10 -13.44
CA LEU A 128 7.16 30.31 -12.78
C LEU A 128 7.17 29.81 -11.33
N LYS A 129 6.06 29.99 -10.60
CA LYS A 129 5.88 29.41 -9.26
C LYS A 129 5.90 27.88 -9.30
N TYR A 130 5.26 27.27 -10.29
CA TYR A 130 5.31 25.81 -10.47
C TYR A 130 6.75 25.31 -10.72
N LEU A 131 7.50 26.00 -11.59
CA LEU A 131 8.89 25.66 -11.89
C LEU A 131 9.78 25.79 -10.64
N SER A 132 9.62 26.85 -9.85
CA SER A 132 10.43 27.07 -8.65
C SER A 132 10.13 26.04 -7.56
N ILE A 133 8.86 25.62 -7.41
CA ILE A 133 8.48 24.50 -6.53
C ILE A 133 9.12 23.19 -7.01
N LYS A 134 9.09 22.90 -8.31
CA LYS A 134 9.69 21.69 -8.90
C LYS A 134 11.20 21.65 -8.65
N GLU A 135 11.88 22.78 -8.79
CA GLU A 135 13.32 22.92 -8.54
C GLU A 135 13.66 22.71 -7.04
N LYS A 136 12.94 23.39 -6.14
CA LYS A 136 13.06 23.20 -4.68
C LYS A 136 12.88 21.74 -4.27
N LEU A 137 11.90 21.04 -4.85
CA LEU A 137 11.67 19.60 -4.61
C LEU A 137 12.82 18.73 -5.13
N LYS A 138 13.41 19.07 -6.28
CA LYS A 138 14.57 18.36 -6.85
C LYS A 138 15.80 18.52 -5.95
N LYS A 139 16.09 19.76 -5.53
CA LYS A 139 17.18 20.08 -4.58
C LYS A 139 16.98 19.38 -3.23
N ALA A 140 15.78 19.44 -2.65
CA ALA A 140 15.46 18.73 -1.40
C ALA A 140 15.64 17.21 -1.52
N ARG A 141 15.26 16.62 -2.66
CA ARG A 141 15.47 15.18 -2.93
C ARG A 141 16.95 14.84 -3.04
N GLN A 142 17.75 15.70 -3.65
CA GLN A 142 19.19 15.52 -3.79
C GLN A 142 19.92 15.64 -2.44
N MET A 143 19.65 16.71 -1.68
CA MET A 143 20.15 16.87 -0.31
C MET A 143 19.78 15.67 0.57
N LYS A 144 18.53 15.18 0.50
CA LYS A 144 18.11 13.99 1.25
C LYS A 144 18.88 12.72 0.84
N LYS A 145 19.28 12.59 -0.43
CA LYS A 145 20.12 11.47 -0.90
C LYS A 145 21.53 11.59 -0.36
N GLU A 146 22.12 12.79 -0.41
CA GLU A 146 23.48 13.08 0.08
C GLU A 146 23.58 12.89 1.58
N VAL A 147 22.65 13.46 2.36
CA VAL A 147 22.56 13.24 3.82
C VAL A 147 22.42 11.75 4.14
N LYS A 148 21.61 11.01 3.37
CA LYS A 148 21.48 9.55 3.55
C LYS A 148 22.74 8.79 3.14
N ALA A 149 23.50 9.27 2.16
CA ALA A 149 24.76 8.67 1.76
C ALA A 149 25.84 8.92 2.81
N ILE A 150 25.96 10.15 3.31
CA ILE A 150 26.85 10.54 4.41
C ILE A 150 26.51 9.74 5.67
N ALA A 151 25.24 9.68 6.08
CA ALA A 151 24.82 8.86 7.23
C ALA A 151 25.10 7.36 7.04
N ARG A 152 25.08 6.85 5.80
CA ARG A 152 25.47 5.47 5.49
C ARG A 152 26.98 5.28 5.56
N GLU A 153 27.76 6.24 5.10
CA GLU A 153 29.23 6.25 5.19
C GLU A 153 29.69 6.32 6.64
N GLU A 154 29.12 7.23 7.43
CA GLU A 154 29.37 7.34 8.87
C GLU A 154 28.97 6.07 9.61
N ALA A 155 27.80 5.49 9.31
CA ALA A 155 27.39 4.22 9.88
C ALA A 155 28.30 3.05 9.45
N LYS A 156 28.89 3.10 8.25
CA LYS A 156 29.91 2.12 7.81
C LYS A 156 31.22 2.32 8.57
N LYS A 157 31.70 3.56 8.71
CA LYS A 157 32.94 3.89 9.44
C LYS A 157 32.84 3.56 10.92
N ALA A 158 31.72 3.91 11.56
CA ALA A 158 31.43 3.53 12.95
C ALA A 158 31.34 2.01 13.13
N LYS A 159 30.70 1.30 12.18
CA LYS A 159 30.70 -0.17 12.18
C LYS A 159 32.10 -0.76 12.00
N LEU A 160 32.94 -0.17 11.15
CA LEU A 160 34.31 -0.63 10.86
C LEU A 160 35.22 -0.49 12.10
N LEU A 161 35.09 0.62 12.83
CA LEU A 161 35.83 0.88 14.08
C LEU A 161 35.42 -0.03 15.24
N GLU A 162 34.17 -0.48 15.28
CA GLU A 162 33.68 -1.44 16.29
C GLU A 162 33.82 -2.92 15.86
N THR A 163 34.36 -3.22 14.66
CA THR A 163 34.52 -4.60 14.14
C THR A 163 35.96 -5.06 14.22
N THR A 164 36.50 -5.25 15.42
CA THR A 164 37.75 -6.01 15.61
C THR A 164 37.34 -7.42 16.03
N GLU A 165 37.49 -8.37 15.11
CA GLU A 165 37.35 -9.83 15.27
C GLU A 165 35.94 -10.42 15.58
N GLU A 166 35.26 -10.03 16.66
CA GLU A 166 34.00 -10.68 17.08
C GLU A 166 32.85 -10.48 16.09
N LYS A 167 32.77 -9.30 15.47
CA LYS A 167 31.70 -9.02 14.49
C LYS A 167 31.93 -9.68 13.12
N GLN A 168 33.18 -9.99 12.74
CA GLN A 168 33.46 -10.71 11.49
C GLN A 168 32.99 -12.16 11.58
N GLN A 169 33.22 -12.81 12.72
CA GLN A 169 32.65 -14.13 13.00
C GLN A 169 31.12 -14.08 13.00
N ASN A 170 30.51 -13.11 13.69
CA ASN A 170 29.06 -12.93 13.72
C ASN A 170 28.44 -12.67 12.32
N PHE A 171 29.15 -11.98 11.42
CA PHE A 171 28.68 -11.75 10.06
C PHE A 171 28.67 -13.02 9.21
N LEU A 172 29.71 -13.86 9.33
CA LEU A 172 29.78 -15.17 8.68
C LEU A 172 28.68 -16.11 9.21
N PHE A 173 28.49 -16.16 10.54
CA PHE A 173 27.42 -16.95 11.14
C PHE A 173 26.04 -16.47 10.69
N LEU A 174 25.80 -15.16 10.59
CA LEU A 174 24.52 -14.63 10.13
C LEU A 174 24.24 -14.98 8.66
N ARG A 175 25.24 -14.89 7.78
CA ARG A 175 25.10 -15.27 6.36
C ARG A 175 24.89 -16.77 6.19
N LEU A 176 25.61 -17.59 6.97
CA LEU A 176 25.43 -19.04 6.97
C LEU A 176 24.03 -19.41 7.48
N TRP A 177 23.58 -18.73 8.54
CA TRP A 177 22.24 -18.88 9.09
C TRP A 177 21.16 -18.51 8.07
N ASP A 178 21.28 -17.37 7.39
CA ASP A 178 20.34 -16.96 6.33
C ASP A 178 20.28 -17.97 5.19
N ARG A 179 21.43 -18.52 4.77
CA ARG A 179 21.47 -19.56 3.72
C ARG A 179 20.77 -20.84 4.20
N ASN A 180 21.09 -21.31 5.40
CA ASN A 180 20.50 -22.51 5.97
C ASN A 180 18.99 -22.34 6.24
N MET A 181 18.56 -21.14 6.66
CA MET A 181 17.15 -20.80 6.80
C MET A 181 16.42 -20.83 5.46
N ASN A 182 17.01 -20.27 4.40
CA ASN A 182 16.42 -20.34 3.06
C ASN A 182 16.26 -21.79 2.61
N ILE A 183 17.29 -22.63 2.78
CA ILE A 183 17.24 -24.05 2.46
C ILE A 183 16.12 -24.74 3.25
N ALA A 184 16.04 -24.51 4.57
CA ALA A 184 14.98 -25.09 5.41
C ALA A 184 13.58 -24.62 4.99
N MET A 185 13.43 -23.35 4.60
CA MET A 185 12.17 -22.84 4.06
C MET A 185 11.82 -23.47 2.71
N ASP A 186 12.81 -23.69 1.84
CA ASP A 186 12.61 -24.32 0.53
C ASP A 186 12.22 -25.80 0.68
N TRP A 187 12.81 -26.52 1.64
CA TRP A 187 12.39 -27.88 1.97
C TRP A 187 10.93 -27.96 2.42
N LYS A 188 10.49 -27.01 3.26
CA LYS A 188 9.07 -26.93 3.65
C LYS A 188 8.16 -26.62 2.46
N GLY A 189 8.59 -25.73 1.55
CA GLY A 189 7.86 -25.45 0.32
C GLY A 189 7.74 -26.68 -0.58
N ALA A 190 8.83 -27.44 -0.76
CA ALA A 190 8.83 -28.67 -1.55
C ALA A 190 7.96 -29.76 -0.92
N GLN A 191 7.98 -29.88 0.42
CA GLN A 191 7.07 -30.77 1.15
C GLN A 191 5.61 -30.37 0.95
N ALA A 192 5.30 -29.07 1.04
CA ALA A 192 3.95 -28.57 0.79
C ALA A 192 3.50 -28.79 -0.65
N MET A 193 4.38 -28.74 -1.66
CA MET A 193 4.00 -29.09 -3.03
C MET A 193 3.55 -30.55 -3.20
N GLN A 194 4.03 -31.45 -2.36
CA GLN A 194 3.67 -32.88 -2.43
C GLN A 194 2.47 -33.24 -1.55
N PHE A 195 2.42 -32.69 -0.33
CA PHE A 195 1.48 -33.12 0.71
C PHE A 195 0.67 -31.98 1.32
N GLY A 196 0.97 -30.73 0.94
CA GLY A 196 0.35 -29.55 1.52
C GLY A 196 -1.08 -29.36 1.03
N GLN A 197 -1.91 -28.75 1.89
CA GLN A 197 -3.25 -28.34 1.51
C GLN A 197 -3.20 -27.31 0.36
N PRO A 198 -3.99 -27.46 -0.71
CA PRO A 198 -4.01 -26.50 -1.80
C PRO A 198 -4.68 -25.17 -1.40
N LEU A 199 -4.03 -24.06 -1.76
CA LEU A 199 -4.60 -22.71 -1.70
C LEU A 199 -4.49 -22.05 -3.07
N VAL A 200 -5.62 -21.65 -3.64
CA VAL A 200 -5.69 -21.13 -5.00
C VAL A 200 -5.77 -19.60 -4.98
N PHE A 201 -4.94 -18.98 -5.81
CA PHE A 201 -5.08 -17.60 -6.25
C PHE A 201 -5.63 -17.60 -7.68
N ASP A 202 -6.85 -17.08 -7.84
CA ASP A 202 -7.54 -17.00 -9.12
C ASP A 202 -7.08 -15.76 -9.91
N MET A 203 -6.32 -15.97 -10.98
CA MET A 203 -5.68 -14.93 -11.80
C MET A 203 -6.54 -14.47 -12.99
N ALA A 204 -7.83 -14.79 -13.02
CA ALA A 204 -8.72 -14.47 -14.15
C ALA A 204 -9.13 -12.98 -14.26
N TYR A 205 -8.61 -12.10 -13.41
CA TYR A 205 -9.05 -10.71 -13.29
C TYR A 205 -8.22 -9.71 -14.12
N ASP A 206 -7.45 -10.18 -15.11
CA ASP A 206 -6.56 -9.34 -15.94
C ASP A 206 -7.29 -8.13 -16.54
N ASN A 207 -8.49 -8.36 -17.09
CA ASN A 207 -9.32 -7.33 -17.74
C ASN A 207 -9.98 -6.35 -16.75
N CYS A 208 -9.94 -6.64 -15.45
CA CYS A 208 -10.64 -5.85 -14.44
C CYS A 208 -9.77 -4.78 -13.78
N MET A 209 -8.45 -4.80 -14.00
CA MET A 209 -7.46 -3.95 -13.32
C MET A 209 -6.72 -3.03 -14.28
N ASN A 210 -6.41 -1.82 -13.82
CA ASN A 210 -5.44 -0.95 -14.50
C ASN A 210 -4.00 -1.39 -14.21
N SER A 211 -3.01 -0.87 -14.96
CA SER A 211 -1.59 -1.25 -14.79
C SER A 211 -1.00 -0.90 -13.40
N LYS A 212 -1.63 0.02 -12.65
CA LYS A 212 -1.20 0.35 -11.28
C LYS A 212 -1.77 -0.65 -10.28
N GLU A 213 -3.03 -1.03 -10.43
CA GLU A 213 -3.71 -2.08 -9.66
C GLU A 213 -3.02 -3.41 -9.89
N MET A 214 -2.73 -3.76 -11.15
CA MET A 214 -1.96 -4.93 -11.54
C MET A 214 -0.66 -5.08 -10.74
N ARG A 215 0.17 -4.03 -10.73
CA ARG A 215 1.42 -4.02 -9.96
C ARG A 215 1.19 -4.17 -8.45
N ASN A 216 0.10 -3.64 -7.91
CA ASN A 216 -0.22 -3.81 -6.49
C ASN A 216 -0.67 -5.25 -6.21
N THR A 217 -1.47 -5.85 -7.09
CA THR A 217 -1.91 -7.25 -6.98
C THR A 217 -0.71 -8.18 -7.01
N VAL A 218 0.19 -8.03 -7.99
CA VAL A 218 1.45 -8.78 -8.07
C VAL A 218 2.29 -8.59 -6.81
N SER A 219 2.42 -7.35 -6.29
CA SER A 219 3.13 -7.09 -5.03
C SER A 219 2.51 -7.83 -3.83
N GLN A 220 1.19 -7.89 -3.73
CA GLN A 220 0.52 -8.61 -2.64
C GLN A 220 0.65 -10.14 -2.80
N VAL A 221 0.64 -10.66 -4.03
CA VAL A 221 0.89 -12.08 -4.31
C VAL A 221 2.33 -12.47 -3.93
N LEU A 222 3.31 -11.64 -4.27
CA LEU A 222 4.71 -11.79 -3.83
C LEU A 222 4.84 -11.83 -2.31
N GLU A 223 4.16 -10.91 -1.63
CA GLU A 223 4.16 -10.90 -0.17
C GLU A 223 3.48 -12.15 0.41
N SER A 224 2.40 -12.61 -0.22
CA SER A 224 1.67 -13.83 0.16
C SER A 224 2.56 -15.07 0.08
N GLU A 225 3.30 -15.26 -1.02
CA GLU A 225 4.28 -16.33 -1.18
C GLU A 225 5.34 -16.27 -0.08
N GLY A 226 5.88 -15.08 0.20
CA GLY A 226 6.88 -14.89 1.24
C GLY A 226 6.38 -15.23 2.65
N TRP A 227 5.12 -14.96 2.97
CA TRP A 227 4.50 -15.36 4.24
C TRP A 227 4.28 -16.87 4.31
N ASN A 228 3.86 -17.49 3.21
CA ASN A 228 3.69 -18.94 3.12
C ASN A 228 5.01 -19.67 3.36
N ARG A 229 6.08 -19.26 2.65
CA ARG A 229 7.42 -19.86 2.75
C ARG A 229 8.01 -19.82 4.17
N ARG A 230 7.66 -18.80 4.96
CA ARG A 230 8.11 -18.66 6.36
C ARG A 230 7.29 -19.47 7.35
N ASN A 231 6.09 -19.94 6.97
CA ASN A 231 5.22 -20.66 7.88
C ASN A 231 5.81 -22.02 8.28
N VAL A 232 5.36 -22.56 9.41
CA VAL A 232 5.72 -23.90 9.87
C VAL A 232 5.10 -24.97 8.97
N ASP A 233 3.86 -24.75 8.53
CA ASP A 233 3.10 -25.69 7.71
C ASP A 233 2.47 -24.94 6.51
N PRO A 234 3.27 -24.71 5.44
CA PRO A 234 2.84 -23.94 4.27
C PRO A 234 1.71 -24.61 3.48
N PHE A 235 0.93 -23.79 2.77
CA PHE A 235 0.03 -24.26 1.72
C PHE A 235 0.80 -24.61 0.44
N HIS A 236 0.25 -25.53 -0.35
CA HIS A 236 0.58 -25.62 -1.75
C HIS A 236 -0.13 -24.50 -2.51
N ILE A 237 0.61 -23.47 -2.89
CA ILE A 237 0.04 -22.34 -3.63
C ILE A 237 -0.20 -22.73 -5.09
N TYR A 238 -1.40 -22.46 -5.59
CA TYR A 238 -1.78 -22.59 -6.99
C TYR A 238 -2.10 -21.22 -7.59
N PHE A 239 -1.47 -20.88 -8.71
CA PHE A 239 -1.90 -19.78 -9.57
C PHE A 239 -2.69 -20.38 -10.73
N CYS A 240 -4.01 -20.27 -10.65
CA CYS A 240 -4.93 -20.79 -11.68
C CYS A 240 -5.44 -19.67 -12.58
N ASN A 241 -5.93 -20.05 -13.77
CA ASN A 241 -6.37 -19.11 -14.81
C ASN A 241 -5.29 -18.09 -15.20
N LEU A 242 -4.00 -18.44 -15.04
CA LEU A 242 -2.89 -17.56 -15.39
C LEU A 242 -2.53 -17.78 -16.85
N LYS A 243 -3.11 -16.98 -17.75
CA LYS A 243 -2.79 -17.04 -19.18
C LYS A 243 -1.32 -16.68 -19.41
N ILE A 244 -0.60 -17.52 -20.15
CA ILE A 244 0.76 -17.25 -20.60
C ILE A 244 0.72 -15.98 -21.48
N ASP A 245 1.77 -15.15 -21.36
CA ASP A 245 1.88 -13.87 -22.05
C ASP A 245 0.74 -12.86 -21.82
N SER A 246 -0.05 -13.03 -20.77
CA SER A 246 -0.93 -11.96 -20.26
C SER A 246 -0.14 -10.80 -19.64
N ALA A 247 -0.79 -9.65 -19.47
CA ALA A 247 -0.17 -8.53 -18.74
C ALA A 247 0.16 -8.94 -17.30
N TYR A 248 -0.72 -9.75 -16.69
CA TYR A 248 -0.53 -10.36 -15.39
C TYR A 248 0.73 -11.23 -15.32
N HIS A 249 0.90 -12.16 -16.27
CA HIS A 249 2.06 -13.05 -16.35
C HIS A 249 3.36 -12.27 -16.53
N ARG A 250 3.39 -11.29 -17.45
CA ARG A 250 4.59 -10.47 -17.68
C ARG A 250 5.04 -9.70 -16.44
N GLU A 251 4.11 -9.13 -15.68
CA GLU A 251 4.45 -8.42 -14.44
C GLU A 251 4.95 -9.37 -13.34
N LEU A 252 4.37 -10.58 -13.22
CA LEU A 252 4.89 -11.61 -12.30
C LEU A 252 6.33 -11.99 -12.65
N VAL A 253 6.60 -12.36 -13.90
CA VAL A 253 7.95 -12.74 -14.36
C VAL A 253 8.94 -11.60 -14.14
N LYS A 254 8.53 -10.36 -14.40
CA LYS A 254 9.37 -9.17 -14.16
C LYS A 254 9.71 -8.96 -12.68
N CYS A 255 8.77 -9.21 -11.77
CA CYS A 255 8.99 -9.04 -10.35
C CYS A 255 9.83 -10.18 -9.74
N TYR A 256 9.55 -11.43 -10.11
CA TYR A 256 10.29 -12.60 -9.63
C TYR A 256 11.66 -12.76 -10.33
N LYS A 257 11.80 -12.25 -11.56
CA LYS A 257 13.01 -12.39 -12.40
C LYS A 257 13.43 -13.88 -12.49
N GLN A 258 14.71 -14.15 -12.29
CA GLN A 258 15.29 -15.50 -12.25
C GLN A 258 14.71 -16.41 -11.14
N LYS A 259 13.94 -15.88 -10.19
CA LYS A 259 13.29 -16.70 -9.17
C LYS A 259 11.98 -17.32 -9.63
N TRP A 260 11.39 -16.84 -10.73
CA TRP A 260 10.11 -17.34 -11.24
C TRP A 260 10.15 -18.86 -11.43
N ASP A 261 11.20 -19.36 -12.08
CA ASP A 261 11.39 -20.79 -12.35
C ASP A 261 11.74 -21.62 -11.10
N LYS A 262 12.06 -20.95 -9.99
CA LYS A 262 12.46 -21.57 -8.71
C LYS A 262 11.36 -21.48 -7.66
N LEU A 263 10.19 -20.95 -8.00
CA LEU A 263 9.09 -20.85 -7.05
C LEU A 263 8.51 -22.22 -6.78
N LEU A 264 8.30 -22.52 -5.50
CA LEU A 264 7.71 -23.77 -5.03
C LEU A 264 6.18 -23.62 -5.00
N LEU A 265 5.60 -23.33 -6.16
CA LEU A 265 4.17 -23.17 -6.39
C LEU A 265 3.79 -23.69 -7.77
N THR A 266 2.52 -23.99 -7.98
CA THR A 266 2.02 -24.49 -9.26
C THR A 266 1.32 -23.37 -10.02
N ALA A 267 1.94 -22.88 -11.10
CA ALA A 267 1.33 -21.93 -12.02
C ALA A 267 0.74 -22.66 -13.23
N THR A 268 -0.51 -22.38 -13.57
CA THR A 268 -1.23 -23.06 -14.65
C THR A 268 -2.29 -22.18 -15.30
N GLU A 269 -2.51 -22.38 -16.59
CA GLU A 269 -3.60 -21.74 -17.33
C GLU A 269 -4.97 -22.35 -16.98
N LYS A 270 -4.98 -23.59 -16.46
CA LYS A 270 -6.22 -24.33 -16.15
C LYS A 270 -7.01 -23.66 -15.03
N SER A 271 -8.33 -23.86 -15.05
CA SER A 271 -9.21 -23.43 -13.96
C SER A 271 -9.01 -24.34 -12.75
N TYR A 272 -9.19 -23.78 -11.56
CA TYR A 272 -9.23 -24.57 -10.33
C TYR A 272 -10.38 -25.59 -10.32
N ALA A 273 -11.44 -25.34 -11.09
CA ALA A 273 -12.55 -26.28 -11.27
C ALA A 273 -12.15 -27.53 -12.08
N ASP A 274 -11.10 -27.45 -12.90
CA ASP A 274 -10.60 -28.58 -13.69
C ASP A 274 -9.57 -29.42 -12.92
N LEU A 275 -8.97 -28.84 -11.87
CA LEU A 275 -7.89 -29.43 -11.09
C LEU A 275 -8.39 -30.13 -9.83
N PHE A 276 -9.47 -29.62 -9.23
CA PHE A 276 -9.98 -30.09 -7.95
C PHE A 276 -11.46 -30.49 -8.04
N PRO A 277 -11.90 -31.47 -7.24
CA PRO A 277 -13.32 -31.82 -7.16
C PRO A 277 -14.16 -30.61 -6.75
N LYS A 278 -15.27 -30.37 -7.46
CA LYS A 278 -16.12 -29.20 -7.24
C LYS A 278 -16.57 -29.03 -5.78
N ASP A 279 -16.89 -30.14 -5.11
CA ASP A 279 -17.39 -30.16 -3.73
C ASP A 279 -16.31 -29.85 -2.67
N SER A 280 -15.03 -29.95 -3.02
CA SER A 280 -13.93 -29.55 -2.15
C SER A 280 -13.60 -28.07 -2.26
N ILE A 281 -14.09 -27.37 -3.28
CA ILE A 281 -13.72 -25.97 -3.57
C ILE A 281 -14.62 -25.00 -2.78
N VAL A 282 -13.99 -24.05 -2.08
CA VAL A 282 -14.67 -22.96 -1.40
C VAL A 282 -14.10 -21.63 -1.85
N TYR A 283 -14.92 -20.82 -2.52
CA TYR A 283 -14.53 -19.49 -2.97
C TYR A 283 -14.69 -18.45 -1.85
N LEU A 284 -13.59 -17.83 -1.45
CA LEU A 284 -13.59 -16.80 -0.42
C LEU A 284 -13.89 -15.42 -1.02
N THR A 285 -14.98 -14.81 -0.57
CA THR A 285 -15.39 -13.46 -0.99
C THR A 285 -16.14 -12.76 0.13
N ALA A 286 -15.85 -11.47 0.34
CA ALA A 286 -16.47 -10.68 1.41
C ALA A 286 -17.99 -10.53 1.23
N ASP A 287 -18.47 -10.62 -0.02
CA ASP A 287 -19.88 -10.46 -0.38
C ASP A 287 -20.71 -11.75 -0.20
N SER A 288 -20.07 -12.87 0.21
CA SER A 288 -20.77 -14.14 0.41
C SER A 288 -21.79 -14.04 1.56
N PRO A 289 -23.03 -14.58 1.38
CA PRO A 289 -23.99 -14.65 2.48
C PRO A 289 -23.53 -15.63 3.57
N ASN A 290 -22.76 -16.67 3.21
CA ASN A 290 -22.33 -17.70 4.14
C ASN A 290 -21.08 -17.24 4.91
N VAL A 291 -21.13 -17.33 6.23
CA VAL A 291 -20.02 -16.97 7.11
C VAL A 291 -19.17 -18.21 7.42
N MET A 292 -17.86 -18.09 7.26
CA MET A 292 -16.91 -19.13 7.63
C MET A 292 -16.81 -19.22 9.16
N THR A 293 -17.23 -20.35 9.74
CA THR A 293 -17.17 -20.59 11.18
C THR A 293 -15.93 -21.38 11.60
N THR A 294 -15.54 -22.36 10.79
CA THR A 294 -14.44 -23.28 11.09
C THR A 294 -13.59 -23.44 9.84
N PHE A 295 -12.26 -23.43 10.02
CA PHE A 295 -11.32 -23.77 8.96
C PHE A 295 -11.33 -25.29 8.72
N LYS A 296 -11.41 -25.67 7.45
CA LYS A 296 -11.52 -27.06 7.02
C LYS A 296 -10.28 -27.45 6.23
N HIS A 297 -9.54 -28.44 6.72
CA HIS A 297 -8.31 -28.92 6.10
C HIS A 297 -8.57 -29.79 4.84
N ASP A 298 -9.78 -30.31 4.67
CA ASP A 298 -10.23 -31.09 3.49
C ASP A 298 -10.68 -30.22 2.30
N LYS A 299 -10.73 -28.89 2.47
CA LYS A 299 -11.23 -27.96 1.46
C LYS A 299 -10.10 -27.22 0.74
N VAL A 300 -10.35 -26.88 -0.51
CA VAL A 300 -9.50 -26.03 -1.34
C VAL A 300 -10.08 -24.64 -1.35
N TYR A 301 -9.40 -23.71 -0.69
CA TYR A 301 -9.83 -22.32 -0.62
C TYR A 301 -9.34 -21.55 -1.86
N VAL A 302 -10.23 -20.75 -2.45
CA VAL A 302 -9.93 -19.90 -3.61
C VAL A 302 -10.02 -18.43 -3.20
N ILE A 303 -8.98 -17.66 -3.49
CA ILE A 303 -8.91 -16.21 -3.29
C ILE A 303 -8.81 -15.55 -4.66
N GLY A 304 -9.68 -14.57 -4.93
CA GLY A 304 -9.61 -13.78 -6.16
C GLY A 304 -8.43 -12.82 -6.16
N SER A 305 -7.50 -12.98 -7.10
CA SER A 305 -6.32 -12.13 -7.22
C SER A 305 -6.65 -10.80 -7.90
N LEU A 306 -7.33 -9.95 -7.15
CA LEU A 306 -7.85 -8.66 -7.62
C LEU A 306 -7.58 -7.58 -6.57
N VAL A 307 -6.95 -6.48 -7.00
CA VAL A 307 -6.89 -5.24 -6.23
C VAL A 307 -7.72 -4.21 -6.96
N ASP A 308 -8.92 -3.97 -6.45
CA ASP A 308 -9.81 -2.95 -6.98
C ASP A 308 -9.86 -1.76 -6.02
N LYS A 309 -9.46 -0.58 -6.49
CA LYS A 309 -9.57 0.66 -5.69
C LYS A 309 -10.93 1.32 -5.85
N ASN A 310 -11.63 1.06 -6.94
CA ASN A 310 -12.93 1.62 -7.28
C ASN A 310 -14.09 0.73 -6.83
N MET A 311 -13.79 -0.40 -6.16
CA MET A 311 -14.72 -1.31 -5.50
C MET A 311 -15.90 -1.70 -6.41
N LYS A 312 -15.72 -2.70 -7.26
CA LYS A 312 -16.79 -3.40 -7.97
C LYS A 312 -17.35 -4.52 -7.08
N PRO A 313 -18.41 -4.27 -6.28
CA PRO A 313 -18.94 -5.30 -5.39
C PRO A 313 -19.46 -6.51 -6.17
N GLY A 314 -19.31 -7.70 -5.62
CA GLY A 314 -19.95 -8.91 -6.12
C GLY A 314 -19.29 -9.58 -7.31
N LEU A 315 -18.17 -9.07 -7.86
CA LEU A 315 -17.53 -9.67 -9.04
C LEU A 315 -17.09 -11.13 -8.80
N SER A 316 -16.37 -11.37 -7.71
CA SER A 316 -15.91 -12.72 -7.34
C SER A 316 -17.07 -13.63 -6.91
N LEU A 317 -18.09 -13.07 -6.24
CA LEU A 317 -19.30 -13.80 -5.87
C LEU A 317 -20.09 -14.25 -7.10
N ALA A 318 -20.27 -13.36 -8.08
CA ALA A 318 -20.96 -13.67 -9.34
C ALA A 318 -20.24 -14.78 -10.10
N LYS A 319 -18.90 -14.68 -10.22
CA LYS A 319 -18.09 -15.73 -10.85
C LYS A 319 -18.24 -17.08 -10.16
N ALA A 320 -18.14 -17.12 -8.83
CA ALA A 320 -18.29 -18.36 -8.07
C ALA A 320 -19.70 -18.97 -8.20
N LYS A 321 -20.75 -18.13 -8.19
CA LYS A 321 -22.13 -18.57 -8.39
C LYS A 321 -22.38 -19.12 -9.80
N GLN A 322 -21.85 -18.48 -10.84
CA GLN A 322 -21.94 -18.98 -12.23
C GLN A 322 -21.31 -20.37 -12.38
N GLN A 323 -20.25 -20.65 -11.61
CA GLN A 323 -19.62 -21.96 -11.57
C GLN A 323 -20.30 -22.95 -10.61
N GLY A 324 -21.30 -22.51 -9.85
CA GLY A 324 -22.00 -23.32 -8.85
C GLY A 324 -21.11 -23.77 -7.68
N LEU A 325 -20.19 -22.92 -7.24
CA LEU A 325 -19.25 -23.21 -6.16
C LEU A 325 -19.77 -22.73 -4.81
N ALA A 326 -19.37 -23.41 -3.74
CA ALA A 326 -19.61 -22.93 -2.39
C ALA A 326 -18.83 -21.64 -2.14
N THR A 327 -19.48 -20.65 -1.54
CA THR A 327 -18.85 -19.36 -1.21
C THR A 327 -18.87 -19.14 0.29
N GLN A 328 -17.82 -18.51 0.83
CA GLN A 328 -17.75 -18.13 2.24
C GLN A 328 -17.08 -16.75 2.42
N ARG A 329 -17.51 -16.01 3.45
CA ARG A 329 -16.84 -14.79 3.92
C ARG A 329 -16.25 -14.99 5.31
N LEU A 330 -15.21 -14.24 5.64
CA LEU A 330 -14.64 -14.25 6.98
C LEU A 330 -15.63 -13.67 8.02
N PRO A 331 -15.65 -14.16 9.27
CA PRO A 331 -16.54 -13.73 10.34
C PRO A 331 -16.13 -12.39 10.95
N LEU A 332 -15.77 -11.39 10.14
CA LEU A 332 -15.25 -10.10 10.63
C LEU A 332 -16.22 -9.40 11.58
N ASP A 333 -17.52 -9.39 11.24
CA ASP A 333 -18.58 -8.78 12.06
C ASP A 333 -18.77 -9.45 13.42
N LYS A 334 -18.40 -10.73 13.54
CA LYS A 334 -18.56 -11.50 14.77
C LYS A 334 -17.48 -11.16 15.80
N TYR A 335 -16.27 -10.89 15.33
CA TYR A 335 -15.09 -10.77 16.18
C TYR A 335 -14.54 -9.34 16.26
N LEU A 336 -14.87 -8.46 15.31
CA LEU A 336 -14.32 -7.11 15.22
C LEU A 336 -15.43 -6.06 15.16
N GLN A 337 -15.32 -5.04 16.01
CA GLN A 337 -16.15 -3.85 15.90
C GLN A 337 -15.61 -2.96 14.78
N TRP A 338 -16.25 -3.02 13.63
CA TRP A 338 -15.77 -2.37 12.41
C TRP A 338 -16.08 -0.87 12.42
N ASP A 339 -15.06 -0.03 12.26
CA ASP A 339 -15.23 1.43 12.28
C ASP A 339 -15.17 2.01 10.87
N ILE A 340 -14.06 1.77 10.15
CA ILE A 340 -13.69 2.53 8.95
C ILE A 340 -13.21 1.62 7.83
N GLY A 341 -13.67 1.92 6.62
CA GLY A 341 -13.19 1.32 5.38
C GLY A 341 -13.88 0.00 5.04
N THR A 342 -13.48 -0.57 3.91
CA THR A 342 -14.11 -1.77 3.37
C THR A 342 -13.60 -3.04 4.04
N LYS A 343 -14.50 -4.04 4.14
CA LYS A 343 -14.23 -5.39 4.63
C LYS A 343 -13.49 -6.28 3.61
N ASN A 344 -13.12 -5.71 2.47
CA ASN A 344 -12.22 -6.33 1.51
C ASN A 344 -10.80 -6.26 2.06
N LEU A 345 -10.26 -7.41 2.44
CA LEU A 345 -8.88 -7.58 2.88
C LEU A 345 -7.96 -7.81 1.68
N THR A 346 -6.67 -7.48 1.84
CA THR A 346 -5.66 -7.70 0.81
C THR A 346 -5.24 -9.17 0.73
N LEU A 347 -4.61 -9.59 -0.38
CA LEU A 347 -4.22 -10.99 -0.60
C LEU A 347 -3.24 -11.49 0.49
N ASP A 348 -2.29 -10.65 0.87
CA ASP A 348 -1.33 -10.92 1.95
C ASP A 348 -2.02 -11.04 3.32
N GLN A 349 -3.07 -10.26 3.58
CA GLN A 349 -3.86 -10.38 4.82
C GLN A 349 -4.63 -11.68 4.83
N MET A 350 -5.27 -12.03 3.70
CA MET A 350 -6.03 -13.28 3.57
C MET A 350 -5.17 -14.51 3.83
N ILE A 351 -4.00 -14.61 3.20
CA ILE A 351 -3.14 -15.79 3.40
C ILE A 351 -2.60 -15.87 4.84
N ARG A 352 -2.29 -14.74 5.49
CA ARG A 352 -1.83 -14.74 6.89
C ARG A 352 -2.92 -15.20 7.85
N ILE A 353 -4.16 -14.79 7.60
CA ILE A 353 -5.34 -15.25 8.36
C ILE A 353 -5.52 -16.76 8.16
N LEU A 354 -5.52 -17.24 6.92
CA LEU A 354 -5.71 -18.67 6.61
C LEU A 354 -4.58 -19.54 7.16
N LEU A 355 -3.33 -19.09 7.06
CA LEU A 355 -2.18 -19.78 7.64
C LEU A 355 -2.28 -19.88 9.17
N CYS A 356 -2.75 -18.82 9.83
CA CYS A 356 -3.00 -18.84 11.27
C CYS A 356 -4.09 -19.84 11.63
N LEU A 357 -5.23 -19.79 10.92
CA LEU A 357 -6.35 -20.71 11.14
C LEU A 357 -5.97 -22.16 10.88
N LYS A 358 -5.14 -22.44 9.88
CA LYS A 358 -4.62 -23.78 9.59
C LYS A 358 -3.82 -24.34 10.77
N ASN A 359 -3.05 -23.49 11.45
CA ASN A 359 -2.16 -23.88 12.54
C ASN A 359 -2.86 -23.93 13.91
N THR A 360 -3.74 -22.96 14.20
CA THR A 360 -4.30 -22.77 15.55
C THR A 360 -5.81 -22.97 15.61
N GLY A 361 -6.52 -22.80 14.49
CA GLY A 361 -7.97 -22.82 14.45
C GLY A 361 -8.65 -21.63 15.15
N ASP A 362 -7.89 -20.68 15.71
CA ASP A 362 -8.42 -19.56 16.48
C ASP A 362 -8.59 -18.29 15.64
N TRP A 363 -9.84 -17.82 15.56
CA TRP A 363 -10.20 -16.57 14.90
C TRP A 363 -9.64 -15.33 15.59
N GLN A 364 -9.52 -15.32 16.91
CA GLN A 364 -8.99 -14.15 17.61
C GLN A 364 -7.53 -13.90 17.25
N GLU A 365 -6.72 -14.96 17.22
CA GLU A 365 -5.33 -14.87 16.78
C GLU A 365 -5.22 -14.52 15.28
N ALA A 366 -6.01 -15.17 14.43
CA ALA A 366 -5.96 -14.96 12.99
C ALA A 366 -6.36 -13.52 12.62
N LEU A 367 -7.37 -12.94 13.27
CA LEU A 367 -7.86 -11.60 12.96
C LEU A 367 -6.92 -10.49 13.46
N ARG A 368 -5.84 -10.79 14.19
CA ARG A 368 -4.77 -9.83 14.50
C ARG A 368 -4.05 -9.30 13.27
N PHE A 369 -4.15 -10.01 12.14
CA PHE A 369 -3.61 -9.58 10.86
C PHE A 369 -4.50 -8.55 10.14
N VAL A 370 -5.71 -8.30 10.64
CA VAL A 370 -6.54 -7.18 10.18
C VAL A 370 -5.93 -5.86 10.70
N PRO A 371 -5.78 -4.82 9.86
CA PRO A 371 -5.22 -3.55 10.31
C PRO A 371 -6.06 -2.88 11.40
N LYS A 372 -5.43 -2.58 12.55
CA LYS A 372 -6.08 -1.94 13.72
C LYS A 372 -6.84 -0.64 13.39
N ARG A 373 -6.40 0.12 12.39
CA ARG A 373 -7.08 1.35 11.94
C ARG A 373 -8.49 1.13 11.38
N LYS A 374 -8.89 -0.12 11.10
CA LYS A 374 -10.21 -0.47 10.55
C LYS A 374 -11.23 -0.82 11.64
N HIS A 375 -10.82 -1.06 12.88
CA HIS A 375 -11.69 -1.57 13.94
C HIS A 375 -11.31 -1.03 15.33
N SER A 376 -12.30 -0.83 16.19
CA SER A 376 -12.12 -0.21 17.51
C SER A 376 -11.73 -1.22 18.58
N GLY A 377 -11.96 -2.51 18.34
CA GLY A 377 -11.65 -3.58 19.28
C GLY A 377 -12.13 -4.94 18.82
N TYR A 378 -11.86 -5.96 19.64
CA TYR A 378 -12.43 -7.29 19.50
C TYR A 378 -13.75 -7.33 20.28
N LEU A 379 -14.80 -7.88 19.67
CA LEU A 379 -16.07 -8.09 20.34
C LEU A 379 -15.98 -9.35 21.21
N GLU A 380 -16.49 -9.27 22.44
CA GLU A 380 -16.78 -10.49 23.21
C GLU A 380 -17.92 -11.24 22.53
N VAL A 381 -17.76 -12.56 22.36
CA VAL A 381 -18.71 -13.43 21.62
C VAL A 381 -20.14 -13.35 22.19
N SER A 382 -20.27 -13.03 23.48
CA SER A 382 -21.53 -12.78 24.18
C SER A 382 -22.29 -11.55 23.65
N GLN A 383 -21.58 -10.46 23.35
CA GLN A 383 -22.15 -9.18 22.92
C GLN A 383 -22.66 -9.24 21.47
N TYR A 384 -21.94 -9.95 20.58
CA TYR A 384 -22.40 -10.15 19.18
C TYR A 384 -23.77 -10.86 19.12
N SER A 385 -24.03 -11.81 20.02
CA SER A 385 -25.29 -12.55 20.06
C SER A 385 -26.47 -11.63 20.39
N GLN A 386 -26.26 -10.69 21.33
CA GLN A 386 -27.27 -9.69 21.70
C GLN A 386 -27.48 -8.65 20.60
N ASP A 387 -26.40 -8.14 20.00
CA ASP A 387 -26.47 -7.15 18.92
C ASP A 387 -27.07 -7.71 17.63
N PHE A 388 -26.75 -8.97 17.28
CA PHE A 388 -27.35 -9.67 16.14
C PHE A 388 -28.86 -9.83 16.32
N VAL A 389 -29.30 -10.27 17.51
CA VAL A 389 -30.73 -10.38 17.84
C VAL A 389 -31.41 -9.01 17.78
N ASN A 390 -30.76 -7.96 18.30
CA ASN A 390 -31.29 -6.59 18.25
C ASN A 390 -31.39 -6.05 16.82
N LYS A 391 -30.42 -6.38 15.95
CA LYS A 391 -30.42 -5.97 14.54
C LYS A 391 -31.53 -6.67 13.76
N LEU A 392 -31.74 -7.97 13.98
CA LEU A 392 -32.86 -8.74 13.43
C LEU A 392 -34.23 -8.23 13.88
N LYS A 393 -34.36 -7.85 15.16
CA LYS A 393 -35.59 -7.23 15.70
C LYS A 393 -35.89 -5.90 15.00
N LYS A 394 -34.87 -5.05 14.78
CA LYS A 394 -35.00 -3.80 14.03
C LYS A 394 -35.36 -4.01 12.56
N THR A 395 -34.86 -5.07 11.92
CA THR A 395 -35.18 -5.32 10.50
C THR A 395 -36.63 -5.81 10.32
N LYS A 396 -37.17 -6.56 11.30
CA LYS A 396 -38.58 -6.99 11.32
C LYS A 396 -39.57 -5.86 11.60
N THR A 397 -39.17 -4.81 12.31
CA THR A 397 -40.04 -3.64 12.58
C THR A 397 -40.23 -2.74 11.36
N PHE A 398 -39.34 -2.83 10.36
CA PHE A 398 -39.44 -2.06 9.12
C PHE A 398 -40.24 -2.75 8.00
N SER A 399 -40.66 -4.02 8.16
CA SER A 399 -41.38 -4.75 7.11
C SER A 399 -42.91 -4.81 7.29
N SER A 400 -43.49 -4.06 8.24
CA SER A 400 -44.95 -3.90 8.34
C SER A 400 -45.40 -2.66 7.56
N TYR A 401 -45.73 -2.85 6.27
CA TYR A 401 -46.51 -1.85 5.53
C TYR A 401 -47.97 -1.83 6.04
N PRO A 402 -48.64 -0.66 6.09
CA PRO A 402 -50.01 -0.57 6.57
C PRO A 402 -50.99 -1.12 5.53
N GLN A 403 -51.90 -2.00 5.96
CA GLN A 403 -53.09 -2.37 5.18
C GLN A 403 -53.99 -1.13 5.06
N ASN A 404 -54.12 -0.60 3.84
CA ASN A 404 -55.19 0.34 3.50
C ASN A 404 -56.52 -0.43 3.49
N SER A 405 -57.40 -0.09 4.43
CA SER A 405 -58.79 -0.55 4.47
C SER A 405 -59.62 0.16 3.40
N LEU A 406 -60.24 -0.64 2.53
CA LEU A 406 -61.30 -0.24 1.61
C LEU A 406 -62.57 0.10 2.41
N ASN A 407 -62.93 1.38 2.48
CA ASN A 407 -64.26 1.82 2.93
C ASN A 407 -65.19 1.90 1.72
N VAL A 408 -66.07 0.90 1.59
CA VAL A 408 -67.22 0.91 0.67
C VAL A 408 -68.32 1.76 1.31
N GLY A 409 -68.48 2.98 0.81
CA GLY A 409 -69.62 3.85 1.13
C GLY A 409 -70.87 3.40 0.37
N LYS A 410 -71.89 2.92 1.10
CA LYS A 410 -73.26 2.79 0.60
C LYS A 410 -73.87 4.18 0.47
N GLN A 411 -74.14 4.64 -0.75
CA GLN A 411 -75.10 5.72 -1.00
C GLN A 411 -76.49 5.13 -1.23
N LYS A 412 -77.43 5.58 -0.39
CA LYS A 412 -78.88 5.50 -0.60
C LYS A 412 -79.34 6.88 -1.08
N LYS A 413 -80.30 6.85 -2.00
CA LYS A 413 -80.98 7.94 -2.74
C LYS A 413 -80.22 8.50 -3.93
#